data_AF-A0A1G6HVL4-F1
#
_entry.id   AF-A0A1G6HVL4-F1
#
_cell.length_a   1.000
_cell.length_b   1.000
_cell.length_c   1.000
_cell.angle_alpha   90.00
_cell.angle_beta   90.00
_cell.angle_gamma   90.00
#
_symmetry.space_group_name_H-M   'P 1'
#
loop_
_entity.id
_entity.type
_entity.pdbx_description
1 polymer ?
#
loop_
_entity_poly.entity_id
_entity_poly.type
_entity_poly.pdbx_seq_one_letter_code
_entity_poly.pdbx_strand_id
1 'polypeptide(L)'
;MVSTNKNFGNTIRNIRLAKGFSIRQVALQAGMANSYISQLENAKRNIPKPETLYKLAHGLRVSNEEMLSAAGIIQPHLLTTSEISMPKSNDFLPVYRQISSGYPQGAQEDIDGRIRVNDDLLTKYGLENLLAFRVRTDGMNRIIPKGAIAILAKVTPSKIMNGDIEAVIIGIEAATLRHVYSYPDRIRLESDTWLSDSFKTLEYRYHDFEKNSSPIKIIGKLVQVIINFE
;
A
#
# COMPACT_ATOMS: atom_id res chain seq x y z
N MET A 1 -8.55 0.54 28.43
CA MET A 1 -8.00 0.50 29.80
C MET A 1 -6.67 1.25 29.80
N VAL A 2 -6.44 2.15 30.77
CA VAL A 2 -5.19 2.92 30.87
C VAL A 2 -4.10 2.01 31.44
N SER A 3 -3.02 1.77 30.69
CA SER A 3 -1.89 0.94 31.13
C SER A 3 -1.22 1.57 32.36
N THR A 4 -1.30 0.91 33.51
CA THR A 4 -0.64 1.39 34.73
C THR A 4 0.86 1.08 34.69
N ASN A 5 1.62 1.91 35.36
CA ASN A 5 3.08 1.87 35.36
C ASN A 5 3.67 0.53 35.89
N LYS A 6 2.97 -0.12 36.84
CA LYS A 6 3.32 -1.45 37.35
C LYS A 6 3.15 -2.54 36.29
N ASN A 7 2.11 -2.44 35.45
CA ASN A 7 1.87 -3.38 34.37
C ASN A 7 2.95 -3.25 33.30
N PHE A 8 3.33 -2.02 32.95
CA PHE A 8 4.40 -1.76 32.00
C PHE A 8 5.76 -2.34 32.44
N GLY A 9 6.19 -2.09 33.68
CA GLY A 9 7.45 -2.64 34.21
C GLY A 9 7.48 -4.17 34.20
N ASN A 10 6.36 -4.82 34.55
CA ASN A 10 6.22 -6.27 34.48
C ASN A 10 6.31 -6.81 33.04
N THR A 11 5.68 -6.14 32.08
CA THR A 11 5.76 -6.51 30.66
C THR A 11 7.20 -6.49 30.16
N ILE A 12 7.96 -5.45 30.50
CA ILE A 12 9.38 -5.35 30.14
C ILE A 12 10.21 -6.50 30.72
N ARG A 13 9.99 -6.80 32.01
CA ARG A 13 10.66 -7.91 32.68
C ARG A 13 10.34 -9.25 32.03
N ASN A 14 9.09 -9.47 31.64
CA ASN A 14 8.64 -10.71 31.01
C ASN A 14 9.26 -10.89 29.62
N ILE A 15 9.25 -9.85 28.77
CA ILE A 15 9.90 -9.89 27.45
C ILE A 15 11.39 -10.21 27.59
N ARG A 16 12.05 -9.55 28.54
CA ARG A 16 13.49 -9.75 28.79
C ARG A 16 13.78 -11.20 29.18
N LEU A 17 13.02 -11.75 30.13
CA LEU A 17 13.20 -13.13 30.60
C LEU A 17 12.85 -14.16 29.54
N ALA A 18 11.79 -13.94 28.76
CA ALA A 18 11.40 -14.82 27.65
C ALA A 18 12.50 -14.92 26.57
N LYS A 19 13.27 -13.85 26.36
CA LYS A 19 14.41 -13.82 25.42
C LYS A 19 15.75 -14.19 26.07
N GLY A 20 15.76 -14.58 27.35
CA GLY A 20 16.97 -14.97 28.06
C GLY A 20 17.97 -13.83 28.27
N PHE A 21 17.53 -12.56 28.19
CA PHE A 21 18.42 -11.42 28.35
C PHE A 21 18.61 -11.07 29.83
N SER A 22 19.85 -10.80 30.22
CA SER A 22 20.17 -10.12 31.46
C SER A 22 19.83 -8.63 31.37
N ILE A 23 19.59 -7.98 32.52
CA ILE A 23 19.39 -6.52 32.59
C ILE A 23 20.57 -5.78 31.90
N ARG A 24 21.80 -6.29 32.08
CA ARG A 24 23.01 -5.72 31.48
C ARG A 24 23.02 -5.79 29.96
N GLN A 25 22.56 -6.90 29.39
CA GLN A 25 22.48 -7.05 27.94
C GLN A 25 21.44 -6.11 27.33
N VAL A 26 20.27 -5.97 27.94
CA VAL A 26 19.24 -5.03 27.47
C VAL A 26 19.72 -3.59 27.55
N ALA A 27 20.34 -3.21 28.68
CA ALA A 27 20.88 -1.88 28.88
C ALA A 27 21.95 -1.52 27.84
N LEU A 28 22.88 -2.45 27.57
CA LEU A 28 23.91 -2.26 26.56
C LEU A 28 23.32 -2.13 25.15
N GLN A 29 22.38 -3.01 24.78
CA GLN A 29 21.73 -2.97 23.47
C GLN A 29 20.83 -1.72 23.30
N ALA A 30 20.22 -1.23 24.37
CA ALA A 30 19.40 -0.01 24.35
C ALA A 30 20.22 1.29 24.44
N GLY A 31 21.53 1.22 24.74
CA GLY A 31 22.34 2.40 25.04
C GLY A 31 21.87 3.13 26.31
N MET A 32 21.50 2.39 27.34
CA MET A 32 20.95 2.93 28.60
C MET A 32 21.70 2.39 29.83
N ALA A 33 21.54 3.06 30.97
CA ALA A 33 22.13 2.60 32.23
C ALA A 33 21.41 1.35 32.78
N ASN A 34 22.16 0.39 33.35
CA ASN A 34 21.60 -0.80 34.03
C ASN A 34 20.57 -0.43 35.10
N SER A 35 20.86 0.64 35.86
CA SER A 35 19.97 1.17 36.90
C SER A 35 18.64 1.66 36.33
N TYR A 36 18.63 2.14 35.08
CA TYR A 36 17.42 2.60 34.40
C TYR A 36 16.46 1.43 34.14
N ILE A 37 16.95 0.36 33.53
CA ILE A 37 16.17 -0.86 33.25
C ILE A 37 15.65 -1.48 34.55
N SER A 38 16.50 -1.59 35.57
CA SER A 38 16.10 -2.14 36.88
C SER A 38 15.01 -1.29 37.56
N GLN A 39 15.11 0.03 37.52
CA GLN A 39 14.07 0.92 38.09
C GLN A 39 12.76 0.82 37.31
N LEU A 40 12.83 0.62 36.00
CA LEU A 40 11.67 0.44 35.14
C LEU A 40 10.92 -0.87 35.46
N GLU A 41 11.64 -1.99 35.52
CA GLU A 41 11.06 -3.31 35.81
C GLU A 41 10.44 -3.41 37.21
N ASN A 42 10.96 -2.64 38.17
CA ASN A 42 10.44 -2.59 39.53
C ASN A 42 9.37 -1.51 39.74
N ALA A 43 8.84 -0.92 38.66
CA ALA A 43 7.82 0.14 38.68
C ALA A 43 8.21 1.39 39.50
N LYS A 44 9.52 1.62 39.69
CA LYS A 44 10.07 2.80 40.40
C LYS A 44 10.19 4.03 39.50
N ARG A 45 9.84 3.90 38.21
CA ARG A 45 9.82 4.98 37.22
C ARG A 45 8.54 4.95 36.41
N ASN A 46 8.04 6.12 36.04
CA ASN A 46 6.92 6.30 35.10
C ASN A 46 7.27 5.84 33.69
N ILE A 47 6.23 5.56 32.91
CA ILE A 47 6.32 5.19 31.49
C ILE A 47 7.16 6.27 30.77
N PRO A 48 8.29 5.90 30.15
CA PRO A 48 9.19 6.83 29.48
C PRO A 48 8.57 7.49 28.24
N LYS A 49 9.21 8.57 27.77
CA LYS A 49 8.86 9.22 26.50
C LYS A 49 9.12 8.28 25.29
N PRO A 50 8.44 8.48 24.14
CA PRO A 50 8.56 7.62 22.96
C PRO A 50 10.00 7.33 22.52
N GLU A 51 10.89 8.33 22.53
CA GLU A 51 12.31 8.13 22.17
C GLU A 51 13.01 7.08 23.04
N THR A 52 12.71 7.05 24.33
CA THR A 52 13.27 6.06 25.26
C THR A 52 12.59 4.71 25.12
N LEU A 53 11.32 4.69 24.72
CA LEU A 53 10.62 3.45 24.36
C LEU A 53 11.24 2.80 23.13
N TYR A 54 11.63 3.56 22.10
CA TYR A 54 12.33 3.00 20.94
C TYR A 54 13.69 2.40 21.29
N LYS A 55 14.43 3.04 22.21
CA LYS A 55 15.68 2.49 22.74
C LYS A 55 15.45 1.18 23.50
N LEU A 56 14.40 1.12 24.31
CA LEU A 56 13.97 -0.11 25.01
C LEU A 56 13.56 -1.20 24.01
N ALA A 57 12.80 -0.85 22.97
CA ALA A 57 12.36 -1.77 21.93
C ALA A 57 13.56 -2.43 21.24
N HIS A 58 14.55 -1.60 20.87
CA HIS A 58 15.81 -2.05 20.30
C HIS A 58 16.56 -2.98 21.26
N GLY A 59 16.71 -2.60 22.54
CA GLY A 59 17.40 -3.42 23.53
C GLY A 59 16.73 -4.74 23.89
N LEU A 60 15.41 -4.82 23.72
CA LEU A 60 14.60 -6.01 23.94
C LEU A 60 14.30 -6.77 22.64
N ARG A 61 14.77 -6.27 21.49
CA ARG A 61 14.51 -6.80 20.14
C ARG A 61 13.03 -7.02 19.86
N VAL A 62 12.18 -6.10 20.29
CA VAL A 62 10.73 -6.06 19.99
C VAL A 62 10.45 -4.93 19.02
N SER A 63 9.29 -4.93 18.36
CA SER A 63 8.93 -3.83 17.49
C SER A 63 8.65 -2.56 18.31
N ASN A 64 8.87 -1.40 17.69
CA ASN A 64 8.50 -0.13 18.29
C ASN A 64 6.99 -0.08 18.61
N GLU A 65 6.16 -0.69 17.77
CA GLU A 65 4.72 -0.80 17.97
C GLU A 65 4.36 -1.63 19.21
N GLU A 66 4.95 -2.81 19.37
CA GLU A 66 4.74 -3.65 20.56
C GLU A 66 5.13 -2.89 21.84
N MET A 67 6.24 -2.14 21.78
CA MET A 67 6.75 -1.35 22.88
C MET A 67 5.87 -0.12 23.23
N LEU A 68 5.38 0.58 22.20
CA LEU A 68 4.42 1.68 22.35
C LEU A 68 3.06 1.16 22.85
N SER A 69 2.66 -0.04 22.44
CA SER A 69 1.42 -0.67 22.87
C SER A 69 1.49 -1.10 24.34
N ALA A 70 2.61 -1.69 24.76
CA ALA A 70 2.87 -1.99 26.16
C ALA A 70 2.85 -0.73 27.03
N ALA A 71 3.33 0.40 26.50
CA ALA A 71 3.27 1.71 27.14
C ALA A 71 1.86 2.35 27.14
N GLY A 72 0.87 1.72 26.50
CA GLY A 72 -0.49 2.23 26.39
C GLY A 72 -0.63 3.44 25.44
N ILE A 73 0.38 3.70 24.61
CA ILE A 73 0.40 4.82 23.65
C ILE A 73 -0.40 4.47 22.39
N ILE A 74 -0.37 3.19 21.98
CA ILE A 74 -1.16 2.67 20.86
C ILE A 74 -1.98 1.46 21.31
N GLN A 75 -3.21 1.33 20.82
CA GLN A 75 -4.04 0.17 21.13
C GLN A 75 -3.59 -1.02 20.29
N PRO A 76 -3.33 -2.21 20.89
CA PRO A 76 -3.03 -3.40 20.11
C PRO A 76 -4.29 -3.79 19.34
N HIS A 77 -4.20 -3.87 18.01
CA HIS A 77 -5.20 -4.58 17.22
C HIS A 77 -5.15 -6.04 17.68
N LEU A 78 -6.17 -6.49 18.42
CA LEU A 78 -6.22 -7.83 19.01
C LEU A 78 -6.00 -8.89 17.93
N LEU A 79 -4.90 -9.63 18.05
CA LEU A 79 -4.64 -10.86 17.31
C LEU A 79 -5.19 -12.02 18.16
N THR A 80 -6.29 -12.62 17.73
CA THR A 80 -6.82 -13.85 18.34
C THR A 80 -6.28 -15.06 17.58
N THR A 81 -5.28 -15.72 18.17
CA THR A 81 -4.89 -17.14 17.99
C THR A 81 -6.00 -18.04 18.57
N SER A 82 -6.44 -19.18 18.03
CA SER A 82 -5.89 -20.11 17.05
C SER A 82 -7.01 -21.04 16.57
N GLU A 83 -7.23 -21.17 15.26
CA GLU A 83 -7.51 -22.43 14.57
C GLU A 83 -6.94 -22.26 13.16
N ILE A 84 -6.37 -23.34 12.62
CA ILE A 84 -5.65 -23.40 11.33
C ILE A 84 -6.47 -22.67 10.25
N SER A 85 -6.10 -21.41 9.97
CA SER A 85 -6.73 -20.62 8.91
C SER A 85 -5.62 -20.10 8.01
N MET A 86 -5.77 -20.46 6.74
CA MET A 86 -5.08 -19.93 5.58
C MET A 86 -4.76 -18.42 5.73
N PRO A 87 -3.70 -17.91 5.08
CA PRO A 87 -3.24 -16.52 5.23
C PRO A 87 -4.43 -15.54 5.21
N LYS A 88 -4.66 -14.85 6.32
CA LYS A 88 -5.66 -13.76 6.46
C LYS A 88 -5.13 -12.48 5.84
N SER A 89 -4.82 -12.55 4.57
CA SER A 89 -4.78 -11.42 3.69
C SER A 89 -5.72 -11.79 2.56
N ASN A 90 -6.70 -10.94 2.30
CA ASN A 90 -7.49 -11.09 1.09
C ASN A 90 -6.58 -10.70 -0.09
N ASP A 91 -5.50 -11.45 -0.34
CA ASP A 91 -4.50 -11.21 -1.42
C ASP A 91 -5.16 -11.24 -2.80
N PHE A 92 -6.42 -11.63 -2.85
CA PHE A 92 -7.23 -11.72 -4.03
C PHE A 92 -7.80 -10.36 -4.40
N LEU A 93 -7.17 -9.72 -5.37
CA LEU A 93 -7.64 -8.52 -6.03
C LEU A 93 -8.63 -8.91 -7.14
N PRO A 94 -9.86 -8.36 -7.17
CA PRO A 94 -10.80 -8.61 -8.27
C PRO A 94 -10.25 -8.07 -9.58
N VAL A 95 -10.42 -8.85 -10.64
CA VAL A 95 -10.08 -8.45 -12.01
C VAL A 95 -11.36 -8.03 -12.71
N TYR A 96 -11.46 -6.73 -13.00
CA TYR A 96 -12.58 -6.19 -13.73
C TYR A 96 -12.44 -6.48 -15.23
N ARG A 97 -13.56 -6.80 -15.88
CA ARG A 97 -13.61 -6.98 -17.34
C ARG A 97 -13.25 -5.69 -18.08
N GLN A 98 -13.72 -4.56 -17.54
CA GLN A 98 -13.51 -3.19 -17.99
C GLN A 98 -13.75 -2.23 -16.82
N ILE A 99 -13.23 -1.00 -16.92
CA ILE A 99 -13.46 0.07 -15.93
C ILE A 99 -14.09 1.25 -16.67
N SER A 100 -15.36 1.55 -16.45
CA SER A 100 -16.05 2.67 -17.11
C SER A 100 -16.03 3.96 -16.27
N SER A 101 -16.49 5.07 -16.86
CA SER A 101 -16.53 6.38 -16.20
C SER A 101 -17.33 6.39 -14.88
N GLY A 102 -18.34 5.51 -14.76
CA GLY A 102 -19.17 5.31 -13.57
C GLY A 102 -18.52 4.49 -12.45
N TYR A 103 -17.25 4.09 -12.59
CA TYR A 103 -16.48 3.43 -11.53
C TYR A 103 -16.42 4.33 -10.26
N PRO A 104 -16.72 3.79 -9.05
CA PRO A 104 -16.80 2.36 -8.72
C PRO A 104 -18.18 1.69 -8.80
N GLN A 105 -19.26 2.44 -9.05
CA GLN A 105 -20.63 1.95 -8.86
C GLN A 105 -21.01 0.82 -9.84
N GLY A 106 -20.65 0.94 -11.12
CA GLY A 106 -20.86 -0.11 -12.13
C GLY A 106 -19.85 -1.27 -12.11
N ALA A 107 -18.84 -1.21 -11.24
CA ALA A 107 -17.77 -2.21 -11.19
C ALA A 107 -18.19 -3.49 -10.44
N GLN A 108 -19.20 -3.40 -9.58
CA GLN A 108 -19.63 -4.51 -8.73
C GLN A 108 -20.21 -5.69 -9.53
N GLU A 109 -20.72 -5.43 -10.74
CA GLU A 109 -21.38 -6.42 -11.60
C GLU A 109 -20.46 -6.99 -12.71
N ASP A 110 -19.23 -6.48 -12.87
CA ASP A 110 -18.38 -6.74 -14.05
C ASP A 110 -16.98 -7.31 -13.70
N ILE A 111 -16.97 -8.32 -12.83
CA ILE A 111 -15.76 -9.01 -12.35
C ILE A 111 -15.54 -10.30 -13.17
N ASP A 112 -14.40 -10.39 -13.87
CA ASP A 112 -13.99 -11.56 -14.66
C ASP A 112 -13.27 -12.63 -13.82
N GLY A 113 -12.79 -12.28 -12.63
CA GLY A 113 -12.09 -13.21 -11.75
C GLY A 113 -11.38 -12.52 -10.60
N ARG A 114 -10.44 -13.25 -9.98
CA ARG A 114 -9.58 -12.74 -8.90
C ARG A 114 -8.14 -13.18 -9.14
N ILE A 115 -7.19 -12.32 -8.83
CA ILE A 115 -5.76 -12.62 -8.91
C ILE A 115 -5.11 -12.46 -7.55
N ARG A 116 -4.10 -13.28 -7.28
CA ARG A 116 -3.26 -13.09 -6.10
C ARG A 116 -2.26 -11.97 -6.36
N VAL A 117 -2.19 -11.03 -5.43
CA VAL A 117 -1.21 -9.94 -5.43
C VAL A 117 0.01 -10.36 -4.61
N ASN A 118 1.21 -9.97 -5.07
CA ASN A 118 2.45 -10.22 -4.34
C ASN A 118 2.53 -9.35 -3.07
N ASP A 119 3.13 -9.88 -2.00
CA ASP A 119 3.34 -9.21 -0.71
C ASP A 119 4.08 -7.88 -0.86
N ASP A 120 5.00 -7.75 -1.82
CA ASP A 120 5.71 -6.49 -2.10
C ASP A 120 4.75 -5.35 -2.49
N LEU A 121 3.74 -5.66 -3.32
CA LEU A 121 2.75 -4.67 -3.74
C LEU A 121 1.76 -4.37 -2.61
N LEU A 122 1.38 -5.38 -1.83
CA LEU A 122 0.50 -5.21 -0.67
C LEU A 122 1.16 -4.32 0.39
N THR A 123 2.44 -4.55 0.68
CA THR A 123 3.23 -3.76 1.63
C THR A 123 3.40 -2.32 1.16
N LYS A 124 3.59 -2.12 -0.15
CA LYS A 124 3.86 -0.79 -0.72
C LYS A 124 2.61 0.06 -0.91
N TYR A 125 1.50 -0.53 -1.34
CA TYR A 125 0.31 0.21 -1.75
C TYR A 125 -0.92 -0.05 -0.88
N GLY A 126 -1.03 -1.20 -0.22
CA GLY A 126 -2.27 -1.67 0.39
C GLY A 126 -3.28 -2.18 -0.66
N LEU A 127 -3.97 -3.27 -0.36
CA LEU A 127 -4.90 -3.93 -1.29
C LEU A 127 -6.03 -2.99 -1.75
N GLU A 128 -6.54 -2.15 -0.86
CA GLU A 128 -7.63 -1.20 -1.09
C GLU A 128 -7.28 -0.10 -2.11
N ASN A 129 -5.98 0.16 -2.28
CA ASN A 129 -5.45 1.11 -3.25
C ASN A 129 -5.02 0.43 -4.56
N LEU A 130 -5.19 -0.88 -4.67
CA LEU A 130 -4.92 -1.62 -5.89
C LEU A 130 -6.22 -1.88 -6.67
N LEU A 131 -6.08 -1.97 -7.99
CA LEU A 131 -7.15 -2.35 -8.93
C LEU A 131 -6.56 -3.24 -10.01
N ALA A 132 -7.32 -4.21 -10.51
CA ALA A 132 -6.91 -5.00 -11.65
C ALA A 132 -7.98 -5.01 -12.74
N PHE A 133 -7.57 -4.92 -14.00
CA PHE A 133 -8.48 -5.12 -15.13
C PHE A 133 -7.80 -5.82 -16.29
N ARG A 134 -8.60 -6.47 -17.14
CA ARG A 134 -8.09 -7.13 -18.35
C ARG A 134 -7.89 -6.12 -19.48
N VAL A 135 -6.69 -6.10 -20.06
CA VAL A 135 -6.35 -5.24 -21.19
C VAL A 135 -7.07 -5.75 -22.44
N ARG A 136 -7.93 -4.92 -23.05
CA ARG A 136 -8.74 -5.32 -24.23
C ARG A 136 -8.31 -4.68 -25.55
N THR A 137 -7.37 -3.75 -25.52
CA THR A 137 -6.92 -3.00 -26.70
C THR A 137 -5.45 -3.28 -26.98
N ASP A 138 -5.05 -3.09 -28.24
CA ASP A 138 -3.66 -3.25 -28.68
C ASP A 138 -2.83 -1.96 -28.52
N GLY A 139 -3.36 -0.97 -27.81
CA GLY A 139 -2.75 0.36 -27.68
C GLY A 139 -1.43 0.38 -26.89
N MET A 140 -1.08 -0.70 -26.19
CA MET A 140 0.20 -0.86 -25.49
C MET A 140 0.91 -2.17 -25.88
N ASN A 141 0.56 -2.79 -27.02
CA ASN A 141 0.96 -4.16 -27.37
C ASN A 141 2.46 -4.38 -27.61
N ARG A 142 3.29 -3.33 -27.63
CA ARG A 142 4.76 -3.46 -27.61
C ARG A 142 5.29 -3.93 -26.26
N ILE A 143 4.56 -3.65 -25.18
CA ILE A 143 4.98 -3.92 -23.80
C ILE A 143 3.94 -4.69 -22.99
N ILE A 144 2.65 -4.56 -23.34
CA ILE A 144 1.52 -5.15 -22.62
C ILE A 144 0.57 -5.75 -23.66
N PRO A 145 0.59 -7.08 -23.86
CA PRO A 145 -0.26 -7.72 -24.84
C PRO A 145 -1.73 -7.61 -24.44
N LYS A 146 -2.61 -7.56 -25.45
CA LYS A 146 -4.04 -7.72 -25.25
C LYS A 146 -4.33 -9.06 -24.56
N GLY A 147 -5.25 -9.04 -23.59
CA GLY A 147 -5.59 -10.19 -22.76
C GLY A 147 -4.85 -10.24 -21.43
N ALA A 148 -3.73 -9.53 -21.27
CA ALA A 148 -3.01 -9.41 -20.01
C ALA A 148 -3.86 -8.77 -18.91
N ILE A 149 -3.49 -9.01 -17.65
CA ILE A 149 -4.11 -8.38 -16.48
C ILE A 149 -3.18 -7.26 -16.00
N ALA A 150 -3.70 -6.04 -15.99
CA ALA A 150 -3.00 -4.86 -15.51
C ALA A 150 -3.38 -4.58 -14.06
N ILE A 151 -2.40 -4.53 -13.16
CA ILE A 151 -2.57 -4.10 -11.78
C ILE A 151 -2.16 -2.64 -11.66
N LEU A 152 -3.07 -1.83 -11.12
CA LEU A 152 -2.93 -0.39 -10.95
C LEU A 152 -2.85 -0.04 -9.47
N ALA A 153 -1.97 0.88 -9.11
CA ALA A 153 -2.08 1.62 -7.86
C ALA A 153 -2.87 2.91 -8.09
N LYS A 154 -3.93 3.12 -7.31
CA LYS A 154 -4.67 4.40 -7.30
C LYS A 154 -3.69 5.50 -6.90
N VAL A 155 -3.44 6.45 -7.81
CA VAL A 155 -2.53 7.57 -7.56
C VAL A 155 -3.27 8.89 -7.60
N THR A 156 -2.86 9.82 -6.74
CA THR A 156 -3.22 11.23 -6.89
C THR A 156 -2.43 11.81 -8.07
N PRO A 157 -3.03 12.65 -8.94
CA PRO A 157 -2.35 13.20 -10.12
C PRO A 157 -0.99 13.86 -9.84
N SER A 158 -0.77 14.39 -8.63
CA SER A 158 0.50 15.00 -8.20
C SER A 158 1.68 14.03 -8.07
N LYS A 159 1.46 12.72 -8.13
CA LYS A 159 2.50 11.68 -8.03
C LYS A 159 2.87 11.02 -9.36
N ILE A 160 2.26 11.47 -10.46
CA ILE A 160 2.51 10.92 -11.80
C ILE A 160 3.81 11.48 -12.35
N MET A 161 4.72 10.62 -12.77
CA MET A 161 5.93 11.01 -13.48
C MET A 161 5.67 10.95 -14.99
N ASN A 162 6.25 11.89 -15.73
CA ASN A 162 6.11 11.91 -17.19
C ASN A 162 6.65 10.62 -17.81
N GLY A 163 5.81 9.96 -18.61
CA GLY A 163 6.10 8.66 -19.21
C GLY A 163 5.61 7.46 -18.39
N ASP A 164 5.02 7.66 -17.21
CA ASP A 164 4.32 6.59 -16.51
C ASP A 164 3.16 6.04 -17.35
N ILE A 165 2.93 4.74 -17.24
CA ILE A 165 1.76 4.09 -17.85
C ILE A 165 0.62 4.16 -16.85
N GLU A 166 -0.46 4.83 -17.23
CA GLU A 166 -1.64 5.00 -16.39
C GLU A 166 -2.85 4.40 -17.09
N ALA A 167 -3.81 3.92 -16.30
CA ALA A 167 -5.14 3.67 -16.80
C ALA A 167 -5.93 4.97 -16.87
N VAL A 168 -6.45 5.25 -18.06
CA VAL A 168 -7.11 6.51 -18.39
C VAL A 168 -8.46 6.22 -19.04
N ILE A 169 -9.49 6.91 -18.57
CA ILE A 169 -10.83 6.94 -19.18
C ILE A 169 -10.94 8.22 -19.99
N ILE A 170 -11.46 8.11 -21.21
CA ILE A 170 -11.72 9.24 -22.10
C ILE A 170 -13.21 9.27 -22.46
N GLY A 171 -13.91 10.33 -22.08
CA GLY A 171 -15.35 10.49 -22.20
C GLY A 171 -16.11 9.43 -21.39
N ILE A 172 -16.90 8.63 -22.10
CA ILE A 172 -17.72 7.55 -21.55
C ILE A 172 -17.12 6.17 -21.79
N GLU A 173 -15.95 6.10 -22.43
CA GLU A 173 -15.32 4.84 -22.81
C GLU A 173 -14.76 4.08 -21.60
N ALA A 174 -14.43 2.81 -21.81
CA ALA A 174 -13.72 2.02 -20.83
C ALA A 174 -12.26 2.51 -20.69
N ALA A 175 -11.66 2.27 -19.53
CA ALA A 175 -10.28 2.62 -19.24
C ALA A 175 -9.33 1.89 -20.20
N THR A 176 -8.37 2.64 -20.72
CA THR A 176 -7.27 2.12 -21.55
C THR A 176 -5.95 2.49 -20.90
N LEU A 177 -4.91 1.71 -21.17
CA LEU A 177 -3.55 2.06 -20.73
C LEU A 177 -2.91 3.01 -21.73
N ARG A 178 -2.27 4.07 -21.23
CA ARG A 178 -1.52 5.04 -22.03
C ARG A 178 -0.29 5.51 -21.27
N HIS A 179 0.78 5.85 -21.98
CA HIS A 179 1.81 6.71 -21.40
C HIS A 179 1.23 8.11 -21.19
N VAL A 180 1.41 8.66 -19.99
CA VAL A 180 0.90 9.97 -19.62
C VAL A 180 2.05 10.96 -19.47
N TYR A 181 1.92 12.09 -20.17
CA TYR A 181 2.82 13.22 -20.05
C TYR A 181 2.01 14.44 -19.63
N SER A 182 2.35 14.99 -18.47
CA SER A 182 1.79 16.22 -17.93
C SER A 182 2.73 17.39 -18.23
N TYR A 183 2.17 18.44 -18.81
CA TYR A 183 2.83 19.72 -19.09
C TYR A 183 2.07 20.84 -18.37
N PRO A 184 2.62 22.06 -18.24
CA PRO A 184 1.91 23.13 -17.54
C PRO A 184 0.51 23.48 -18.08
N ASP A 185 0.29 23.30 -19.38
CA ASP A 185 -0.92 23.74 -20.09
C ASP A 185 -1.75 22.58 -20.69
N ARG A 186 -1.20 21.36 -20.73
CA ARG A 186 -1.82 20.22 -21.41
C ARG A 186 -1.40 18.87 -20.83
N ILE A 187 -2.20 17.86 -21.14
CA ILE A 187 -1.87 16.45 -20.96
C ILE A 187 -1.78 15.76 -22.32
N ARG A 188 -0.77 14.91 -22.49
CA ARG A 188 -0.56 14.09 -23.70
C ARG A 188 -0.63 12.62 -23.33
N LEU A 189 -1.40 11.87 -24.10
CA LEU A 189 -1.63 10.44 -23.94
C LEU A 189 -1.09 9.72 -25.16
N GLU A 190 -0.18 8.78 -24.93
CA GLU A 190 0.46 8.02 -26.01
C GLU A 190 0.20 6.52 -25.87
N SER A 191 0.11 5.88 -27.02
CA SER A 191 0.07 4.42 -27.14
C SER A 191 1.44 3.90 -27.53
N ASP A 192 1.88 2.81 -26.90
CA ASP A 192 3.10 2.10 -27.30
C ASP A 192 2.72 0.81 -28.05
N THR A 193 2.51 0.95 -29.36
CA THR A 193 1.93 -0.10 -30.21
C THR A 193 2.61 -0.21 -31.56
N TRP A 194 2.57 -1.42 -32.14
CA TRP A 194 2.94 -1.65 -33.54
C TRP A 194 1.90 -1.12 -34.54
N LEU A 195 0.70 -0.77 -34.08
CA LEU A 195 -0.45 -0.36 -34.90
C LEU A 195 -0.65 1.17 -34.93
N SER A 196 0.41 1.94 -35.16
CA SER A 196 0.41 3.41 -35.00
C SER A 196 -0.68 4.14 -35.79
N ASP A 197 -1.09 3.62 -36.96
CA ASP A 197 -2.13 4.23 -37.79
C ASP A 197 -3.52 4.21 -37.11
N SER A 198 -3.74 3.23 -36.23
CA SER A 198 -5.00 3.06 -35.49
C SER A 198 -4.98 3.70 -34.10
N PHE A 199 -3.82 4.07 -33.59
CA PHE A 199 -3.65 4.62 -32.24
C PHE A 199 -2.91 5.96 -32.27
N LYS A 200 -3.67 7.03 -32.51
CA LYS A 200 -3.13 8.39 -32.51
C LYS A 200 -2.81 8.88 -31.10
N THR A 201 -1.79 9.71 -31.00
CA THR A 201 -1.51 10.53 -29.81
C THR A 201 -2.67 11.48 -29.56
N LEU A 202 -3.10 11.57 -28.31
CA LEU A 202 -4.17 12.47 -27.89
C LEU A 202 -3.60 13.56 -26.99
N GLU A 203 -3.96 14.82 -27.24
CA GLU A 203 -3.55 15.96 -26.43
C GLU A 203 -4.78 16.77 -26.00
N TYR A 204 -4.82 17.17 -24.74
CA TYR A 204 -5.92 17.93 -24.16
C TYR A 204 -5.39 19.08 -23.30
N ARG A 205 -5.91 20.29 -23.46
CA ARG A 205 -5.46 21.47 -22.70
C ARG A 205 -6.23 21.62 -21.40
N TYR A 206 -5.55 21.99 -20.31
CA TYR A 206 -6.18 22.13 -18.99
C TYR A 206 -7.33 23.14 -18.94
N HIS A 207 -7.30 24.19 -19.77
CA HIS A 207 -8.39 25.16 -19.85
C HIS A 207 -9.69 24.58 -20.47
N ASP A 208 -9.61 23.47 -21.20
CA ASP A 208 -10.81 22.79 -21.74
C ASP A 208 -11.59 22.03 -20.65
N PHE A 209 -11.07 21.97 -19.42
CA PHE A 209 -11.64 21.22 -18.29
C PHE A 209 -12.64 22.04 -17.44
N GLU A 210 -12.72 23.37 -17.62
CA GLU A 210 -13.54 24.27 -16.78
C GLU A 210 -15.06 24.11 -16.94
N LYS A 211 -15.53 23.28 -17.89
CA LYS A 211 -16.96 22.94 -18.06
C LYS A 211 -17.34 21.63 -17.37
N ASN A 212 -16.91 21.44 -16.11
CA ASN A 212 -17.42 20.44 -15.16
C ASN A 212 -17.57 18.98 -15.67
N SER A 213 -16.81 18.60 -16.69
CA SER A 213 -16.82 17.27 -17.31
C SER A 213 -15.46 17.05 -17.95
N SER A 214 -14.41 16.92 -17.12
CA SER A 214 -13.09 16.51 -17.62
C SER A 214 -13.28 15.26 -18.48
N PRO A 215 -13.02 15.31 -19.79
CA PRO A 215 -13.19 14.12 -20.62
C PRO A 215 -12.20 13.04 -20.18
N ILE A 216 -11.13 13.41 -19.46
CA ILE A 216 -10.11 12.48 -19.02
C ILE A 216 -10.19 12.25 -17.51
N LYS A 217 -10.22 10.98 -17.13
CA LYS A 217 -10.06 10.55 -15.75
C LYS A 217 -8.90 9.55 -15.66
N ILE A 218 -7.87 9.90 -14.90
CA ILE A 218 -6.77 8.99 -14.57
C ILE A 218 -7.22 8.14 -13.38
N ILE A 219 -7.15 6.82 -13.54
CA ILE A 219 -7.65 5.84 -12.57
C ILE A 219 -6.53 5.36 -11.66
N GLY A 220 -5.34 5.13 -12.22
CA GLY A 220 -4.20 4.67 -11.46
C GLY A 220 -3.01 4.27 -12.32
N LYS A 221 -1.85 4.22 -11.66
CA LYS A 221 -0.56 3.91 -12.26
C LYS A 221 -0.40 2.41 -12.40
N LEU A 222 0.03 1.94 -13.55
CA LEU A 222 0.42 0.56 -13.75
C LEU A 222 1.62 0.20 -12.87
N VAL A 223 1.45 -0.81 -12.01
CA VAL A 223 2.51 -1.28 -11.09
C VAL A 223 2.94 -2.71 -11.37
N GLN A 224 2.08 -3.51 -12.01
CA GLN A 224 2.41 -4.87 -12.42
C GLN A 224 1.52 -5.31 -13.59
N VAL A 225 2.08 -6.16 -14.45
CA VAL A 225 1.38 -6.84 -15.54
C VAL A 225 1.49 -8.33 -15.30
N ILE A 226 0.38 -9.04 -15.38
CA ILE A 226 0.34 -10.49 -15.37
C ILE A 226 -0.05 -10.96 -16.76
N ILE A 227 0.83 -11.73 -17.38
CA ILE A 227 0.61 -12.36 -18.68
C ILE A 227 0.30 -13.83 -18.40
N ASN A 228 -0.94 -14.24 -18.65
CA ASN A 228 -1.28 -15.65 -18.64
C ASN A 228 -1.08 -16.16 -20.07
N PHE A 229 -0.20 -17.15 -20.23
CA PHE A 229 -0.18 -17.95 -21.44
C PHE A 229 -1.35 -18.94 -21.31
N GLU A 230 -2.40 -18.73 -22.11
CA GLU A 230 -3.44 -19.74 -22.35
C GLU A 230 -2.87 -20.88 -23.21
#